data_AF-A0A7S0ZSE2-F1
#
_entry.id   AF-A0A7S0ZSE2-F1
#
_cell.length_a   1.000
_cell.length_b   1.000
_cell.length_c   1.000
_cell.angle_alpha   90.00
_cell.angle_beta   90.00
_cell.angle_gamma   90.00
#
_symmetry.space_group_name_H-M   'P 1'
#
loop_
_entity.id
_entity.type
_entity.pdbx_description
1 polymer ?
#
loop_
_entity_poly.entity_id
_entity_poly.type
_entity_poly.pdbx_seq_one_letter_code
_entity_poly.pdbx_strand_id
1 'polypeptide(L)'
;LVLANAVVIGFEINEEVLGTINAYDQRLSGRDTSFELDESFTIVDRCFVATFAMELLLRVLGQGLSFLLSSEWKWNLFDAVLVISSLLQLALLSVGPKLTFVRTLRLMRMFRSLRVIRIFRFAGLFKHCRLMFLAILHAAVPLFWSCFFMIFILFIFSVFLLEGVATHIRDASGPDATVHELKLYYN
;
A
#
# COMPACT_ATOMS: atom_id res chain seq x y z
N LEU A 1 5.58 -8.94 21.61
CA LEU A 1 5.11 -7.53 21.54
C LEU A 1 4.67 -7.14 20.13
N VAL A 2 5.51 -7.26 19.09
CA VAL A 2 5.10 -6.87 17.72
C VAL A 2 3.92 -7.68 17.18
N LEU A 3 3.90 -9.01 17.39
CA LEU A 3 2.74 -9.85 17.01
C LEU A 3 1.47 -9.45 17.74
N ALA A 4 1.55 -9.24 19.06
CA ALA A 4 0.41 -8.80 19.86
C ALA A 4 -0.12 -7.43 19.38
N ASN A 5 0.77 -6.47 19.12
CA ASN A 5 0.40 -5.18 18.56
C ASN A 5 -0.25 -5.32 17.18
N ALA A 6 0.24 -6.22 16.32
CA ALA A 6 -0.35 -6.49 15.01
C ALA A 6 -1.77 -7.09 15.12
N VAL A 7 -1.99 -8.02 16.06
CA VAL A 7 -3.31 -8.60 16.34
C VAL A 7 -4.27 -7.52 16.86
N VAL A 8 -3.81 -6.69 17.80
CA VAL A 8 -4.61 -5.57 18.35
C VAL A 8 -4.98 -4.58 17.25
N ILE A 9 -4.03 -4.18 16.39
CA ILE A 9 -4.30 -3.31 15.24
C ILE A 9 -5.32 -3.97 14.29
N GLY A 10 -5.20 -5.28 14.04
CA GLY A 10 -6.15 -6.00 13.18
C GLY A 10 -7.56 -6.02 13.77
N PHE A 11 -7.68 -6.27 15.07
CA PHE A 11 -8.96 -6.23 15.78
C PHE A 11 -9.56 -4.83 15.79
N GLU A 12 -8.76 -3.80 16.08
CA GLU A 12 -9.19 -2.41 16.06
C GLU A 12 -9.69 -1.98 14.67
N ILE A 13 -8.98 -2.34 13.60
CA ILE A 13 -9.42 -2.04 12.23
C ILE A 13 -10.73 -2.76 11.91
N ASN A 14 -10.89 -4.01 12.36
CA ASN A 14 -12.13 -4.76 12.16
C ASN A 14 -13.32 -4.08 12.85
N GLU A 15 -13.15 -3.66 14.11
CA GLU A 15 -14.17 -2.91 14.85
C GLU A 15 -14.47 -1.55 14.20
N GLU A 16 -13.45 -0.82 13.72
CA GLU A 16 -13.63 0.44 13.00
C GLU A 16 -14.45 0.25 11.70
N VAL A 17 -14.20 -0.83 10.97
CA VAL A 17 -14.93 -1.17 9.73
C VAL A 17 -16.40 -1.49 10.06
N LEU A 18 -16.66 -2.37 11.03
CA LEU A 18 -18.02 -2.74 11.43
C LEU A 18 -18.80 -1.52 11.93
N GLY A 19 -18.15 -0.67 12.72
CA GLY A 19 -18.69 0.59 13.18
C GLY A 19 -19.05 1.55 12.06
N THR A 20 -18.18 1.68 11.06
CA THR A 20 -18.40 2.53 9.89
C THR A 20 -19.55 2.01 9.03
N ILE A 21 -19.69 0.69 8.87
CA ILE A 21 -20.80 0.06 8.15
C ILE A 21 -22.13 0.34 8.87
N ASN A 22 -22.20 0.10 10.18
CA ASN A 22 -23.40 0.37 10.97
C ASN A 22 -23.77 1.86 10.95
N ALA A 23 -22.77 2.75 11.02
CA ALA A 23 -22.99 4.19 10.90
C ALA A 23 -23.51 4.59 9.50
N TYR A 24 -23.06 3.91 8.44
CA TYR A 24 -23.59 4.12 7.08
C TYR A 24 -25.06 3.71 6.97
N ASP A 25 -25.41 2.52 7.48
CA ASP A 25 -26.79 2.03 7.48
C ASP A 25 -27.72 2.94 8.30
N GLN A 26 -27.24 3.43 9.44
CA GLN A 26 -27.99 4.37 10.28
C GLN A 26 -28.22 5.72 9.61
N ARG A 27 -27.23 6.25 8.87
CA ARG A 27 -27.40 7.46 8.05
C ARG A 27 -28.44 7.26 6.96
N LEU A 28 -28.48 6.08 6.33
CA LEU A 28 -29.51 5.73 5.36
C LEU A 28 -30.92 5.72 5.98
N SER A 29 -31.01 5.31 7.25
CA SER A 29 -32.26 5.32 8.03
C SER A 29 -32.65 6.69 8.63
N GLY A 30 -31.89 7.75 8.34
CA GLY A 30 -32.15 9.11 8.84
C GLY A 30 -31.80 9.33 10.31
N ARG A 31 -30.99 8.46 10.93
CA ARG A 31 -30.49 8.60 12.30
C ARG A 31 -29.05 9.12 12.28
N ASP A 32 -28.83 10.29 12.89
CA ASP A 32 -27.49 10.84 13.10
C ASP A 32 -26.90 10.31 14.41
N THR A 33 -25.90 9.45 14.30
CA THR A 33 -25.16 8.91 15.45
C THR A 33 -23.67 9.08 15.20
N SER A 34 -22.97 9.68 16.16
CA SER A 34 -21.52 9.80 16.17
C SER A 34 -20.92 8.46 16.63
N PHE A 35 -20.15 7.82 15.76
CA PHE A 35 -19.36 6.64 16.12
C PHE A 35 -18.18 7.10 16.99
N GLU A 36 -18.23 6.81 18.29
CA GLU A 36 -17.11 7.01 19.21
C GLU A 36 -16.32 5.70 19.31
N LEU A 37 -15.03 5.75 18.98
CA LEU A 37 -14.11 4.65 19.21
C LEU A 37 -13.97 4.44 20.72
N ASP A 38 -14.03 3.20 21.17
CA ASP A 38 -13.87 2.84 22.58
C ASP A 38 -12.54 3.40 23.13
N GLU A 39 -12.63 4.16 24.23
CA GLU A 39 -11.46 4.77 24.90
C GLU A 39 -10.39 3.72 25.25
N SER A 40 -10.82 2.47 25.48
CA SER A 40 -9.97 1.32 25.76
C SER A 40 -8.88 1.12 24.69
N PHE A 41 -9.20 1.25 23.40
CA PHE A 41 -8.21 1.08 22.32
C PHE A 41 -7.17 2.19 22.30
N THR A 42 -7.58 3.41 22.67
CA THR A 42 -6.68 4.57 22.73
C THR A 42 -5.61 4.39 23.81
N ILE A 43 -5.98 3.82 24.96
CA ILE A 43 -5.04 3.52 26.05
C ILE A 43 -4.03 2.46 25.61
N VAL A 44 -4.51 1.38 24.99
CA VAL A 44 -3.67 0.27 24.51
C VAL A 44 -2.67 0.75 23.46
N ASP A 45 -3.09 1.56 22.48
CA ASP A 45 -2.18 2.11 21.47
C ASP A 45 -1.10 3.00 22.07
N ARG A 46 -1.46 3.86 23.04
CA ARG A 46 -0.50 4.70 23.77
C ARG A 46 0.55 3.86 24.48
N CYS A 47 0.14 2.77 25.14
CA CYS A 47 1.07 1.84 25.77
C CYS A 47 2.03 1.21 24.75
N PHE A 48 1.54 0.71 23.62
CA PHE A 48 2.39 0.14 22.58
C PHE A 48 3.37 1.17 22.00
N VAL A 49 2.91 2.39 21.70
CA VAL A 49 3.77 3.48 21.21
C VAL A 49 4.86 3.80 22.23
N ALA A 50 4.53 3.87 23.52
CA ALA A 50 5.52 4.13 24.58
C ALA A 50 6.56 3.00 24.68
N THR A 51 6.13 1.74 24.64
CA THR A 51 7.05 0.59 24.65
C THR A 51 7.98 0.60 23.43
N PHE A 52 7.46 0.86 22.23
CA PHE A 52 8.29 0.93 21.02
C PHE A 52 9.23 2.13 21.00
N ALA A 53 8.80 3.27 21.53
CA ALA A 53 9.66 4.44 21.70
C ALA A 53 10.82 4.15 22.65
N MET A 54 10.54 3.48 23.77
CA MET A 54 11.57 3.05 24.72
C MET A 54 12.52 2.02 24.09
N GLU A 55 12.00 1.04 23.37
CA GLU A 55 12.80 0.03 22.66
C GLU A 55 13.73 0.68 21.62
N LEU A 56 13.22 1.64 20.85
CA LEU A 56 14.01 2.39 19.88
C LEU A 56 15.10 3.23 20.57
N LEU A 57 14.76 3.95 21.65
CA LEU A 57 15.71 4.75 22.42
C LEU A 57 16.86 3.88 22.96
N LEU A 58 16.54 2.74 23.57
CA LEU A 58 17.55 1.80 24.09
C LEU A 58 18.48 1.29 22.97
N ARG A 59 17.94 0.98 21.79
CA ARG A 59 18.74 0.57 20.63
C ARG A 59 19.65 1.68 20.13
N VAL A 60 19.15 2.91 20.04
CA VAL A 60 19.92 4.07 19.60
C VAL A 60 21.04 4.38 20.60
N LEU A 61 20.75 4.35 21.91
CA LEU A 61 21.75 4.57 22.96
C LEU A 61 22.80 3.46 23.00
N GLY A 62 22.40 2.20 22.79
CA GLY A 62 23.31 1.05 22.81
C GLY A 62 24.20 0.94 21.57
N GLN A 63 23.71 1.32 20.37
CA GLN A 63 24.45 1.17 19.11
C GLN A 63 25.07 2.48 18.59
N GLY A 64 24.60 3.64 19.05
CA GLY A 64 25.09 4.95 18.61
C GLY A 64 25.11 5.09 17.08
N LEU A 65 26.26 5.49 16.51
CA LEU A 65 26.46 5.61 15.06
C LEU A 65 26.34 4.27 14.31
N SER A 66 26.59 3.15 14.98
CA SER A 66 26.45 1.81 14.36
C SER A 66 24.98 1.49 14.00
N PHE A 67 24.01 2.16 14.62
CA PHE A 67 22.59 2.02 14.27
C PHE A 67 22.32 2.35 12.79
N LEU A 68 23.04 3.34 12.24
CA LEU A 68 22.90 3.81 10.85
C LEU A 68 23.88 3.15 9.88
N LEU A 69 24.98 2.58 10.36
CA LEU A 69 25.98 1.89 9.52
C LEU A 69 25.81 0.36 9.47
N SER A 70 24.88 -0.21 10.24
CA SER A 70 24.62 -1.66 10.23
C SER A 70 24.04 -2.15 8.89
N SER A 71 24.22 -3.43 8.57
CA SER A 71 23.62 -4.06 7.37
C SER A 71 22.08 -3.93 7.34
N GLU A 72 21.46 -3.79 8.52
CA GLU A 72 20.01 -3.65 8.71
C GLU A 72 19.57 -2.18 8.87
N TRP A 73 20.40 -1.20 8.47
CA TRP A 73 20.12 0.23 8.64
C TRP A 73 18.77 0.66 8.05
N LYS A 74 18.34 0.05 6.93
CA LYS A 74 17.04 0.33 6.29
C LYS A 74 15.87 -0.01 7.21
N TRP A 75 15.93 -1.15 7.91
CA TRP A 75 14.90 -1.57 8.85
C TRP A 75 14.91 -0.75 10.13
N ASN A 76 16.11 -0.34 10.57
CA ASN A 76 16.28 0.57 11.69
C ASN A 76 15.70 1.97 11.40
N LEU A 77 15.97 2.52 10.23
CA LEU A 77 15.43 3.79 9.77
C LEU A 77 13.90 3.73 9.62
N PHE A 78 13.38 2.67 9.01
CA PHE A 78 11.93 2.45 8.89
C PHE A 78 11.25 2.41 10.25
N ASP A 79 11.83 1.67 11.21
CA ASP A 79 11.33 1.58 12.57
C ASP A 79 11.33 2.94 13.28
N ALA A 80 12.41 3.72 13.11
CA ALA A 80 12.52 5.06 13.65
C ALA A 80 11.45 6.01 13.09
N VAL A 81 11.25 6.03 11.76
CA VAL A 81 10.21 6.84 11.11
C VAL A 81 8.82 6.46 11.63
N LEU A 82 8.54 5.17 11.78
CA LEU A 82 7.26 4.72 12.31
C LEU A 82 7.05 5.14 13.77
N VAL A 83 8.05 5.04 14.65
CA VAL A 83 7.92 5.55 16.04
C VAL A 83 7.72 7.07 16.05
N ILE A 84 8.51 7.82 15.28
CA ILE A 84 8.41 9.29 15.23
C ILE A 84 7.04 9.73 14.71
N SER A 85 6.53 9.10 13.64
CA SER A 85 5.19 9.40 13.12
C SER A 85 4.09 9.13 14.16
N SER A 86 4.28 8.13 15.03
CA SER A 86 3.34 7.78 16.10
C SER A 86 3.34 8.82 17.23
N LEU A 87 4.54 9.31 17.61
CA LEU A 87 4.68 10.39 18.58
C LEU A 87 4.13 11.70 18.03
N LEU A 88 4.40 12.00 16.76
CA LEU A 88 3.86 13.17 16.08
C LEU A 88 2.33 13.11 16.03
N GLN A 89 1.75 11.95 15.74
CA GLN A 89 0.30 11.77 15.77
C GLN A 89 -0.26 12.11 17.16
N LEU A 90 0.35 11.60 18.23
CA LEU A 90 -0.09 11.88 19.60
C LEU A 90 0.00 13.38 19.92
N ALA A 91 1.09 14.04 19.51
CA ALA A 91 1.27 15.48 19.68
C ALA A 91 0.25 16.30 18.87
N LEU A 92 -0.07 15.87 17.64
CA LEU A 92 -1.04 16.54 16.79
C LEU A 92 -2.45 16.44 17.36
N LEU A 93 -2.84 15.30 17.95
CA LEU A 93 -4.14 15.20 18.64
C LEU A 93 -4.28 16.21 19.78
N SER A 94 -3.18 16.58 20.45
CA SER A 94 -3.17 17.54 21.56
C SER A 94 -3.22 19.02 21.14
N VAL A 95 -2.85 19.36 19.89
CA VAL A 95 -2.69 20.76 19.42
C VAL A 95 -3.97 21.35 18.78
N GLY A 96 -5.04 20.55 18.65
CA GLY A 96 -6.36 21.02 18.20
C GLY A 96 -6.56 21.08 16.68
N PRO A 97 -7.81 21.04 16.19
CA PRO A 97 -8.13 20.81 14.78
C PRO A 97 -8.03 22.08 13.95
N LYS A 98 -6.94 22.25 13.20
CA LYS A 98 -6.90 23.15 12.01
C LYS A 98 -7.28 22.37 10.75
N LEU A 99 -7.82 23.00 9.71
CA LEU A 99 -8.21 22.30 8.46
C LEU A 99 -7.04 21.51 7.82
N THR A 100 -5.81 22.01 7.93
CA THR A 100 -4.59 21.28 7.52
C THR A 100 -4.35 20.00 8.35
N PHE A 101 -4.75 19.99 9.62
CA PHE A 101 -4.62 18.81 10.49
C PHE A 101 -5.50 17.66 10.02
N VAL A 102 -6.67 17.90 9.44
CA VAL A 102 -7.56 16.80 9.00
C VAL A 102 -6.88 15.93 7.93
N ARG A 103 -6.15 16.56 6.98
CA ARG A 103 -5.39 15.84 5.95
C ARG A 103 -4.20 15.10 6.54
N THR A 104 -3.46 15.74 7.44
CA THR A 104 -2.32 15.13 8.13
C THR A 104 -2.74 13.96 9.01
N LEU A 105 -3.84 14.10 9.76
CA LEU A 105 -4.40 13.04 10.60
C LEU A 105 -4.80 11.82 9.76
N ARG A 106 -5.35 12.02 8.56
CA ARG A 106 -5.67 10.91 7.63
C ARG A 106 -4.42 10.15 7.21
N LEU A 107 -3.34 10.84 6.85
CA LEU A 107 -2.07 10.19 6.51
C LEU A 107 -1.46 9.48 7.73
N MET A 108 -1.51 10.10 8.90
CA MET A 108 -1.01 9.52 10.15
C MET A 108 -1.75 8.23 10.53
N ARG A 109 -3.06 8.14 10.25
CA ARG A 109 -3.83 6.88 10.39
C ARG A 109 -3.26 5.77 9.49
N MET A 110 -2.89 6.07 8.25
CA MET A 110 -2.25 5.07 7.37
C MET A 110 -0.89 4.62 7.90
N PHE A 111 -0.07 5.55 8.42
CA PHE A 111 1.21 5.21 9.04
C PHE A 111 1.06 4.30 10.26
N ARG A 112 -0.04 4.41 11.02
CA ARG A 112 -0.38 3.46 12.09
C ARG A 112 -0.56 2.05 11.55
N SER A 113 -1.27 1.87 10.44
CA SER A 113 -1.45 0.56 9.79
C SER A 113 -0.12 -0.02 9.29
N LEU A 114 0.79 0.83 8.77
CA LEU A 114 2.13 0.40 8.34
C LEU A 114 2.98 -0.18 9.47
N ARG A 115 2.63 0.04 10.75
CA ARG A 115 3.31 -0.62 11.88
C ARG A 115 3.19 -2.14 11.83
N VAL A 116 2.16 -2.70 11.17
CA VAL A 116 2.03 -4.15 10.94
C VAL A 116 3.21 -4.69 10.14
N ILE A 117 3.82 -3.88 9.28
CA ILE A 117 4.96 -4.27 8.45
C ILE A 117 6.18 -4.62 9.32
N ARG A 118 6.25 -4.13 10.56
CA ARG A 118 7.29 -4.56 11.51
C ARG A 118 7.27 -6.06 11.75
N ILE A 119 6.14 -6.74 11.55
CA ILE A 119 6.09 -8.21 11.58
C ILE A 119 7.08 -8.82 10.60
N PHE A 120 7.33 -8.19 9.44
CA PHE A 120 8.28 -8.66 8.44
C PHE A 120 9.74 -8.54 8.90
N ARG A 121 10.04 -7.57 9.77
CA ARG A 121 11.37 -7.48 10.42
C ARG A 121 11.63 -8.71 11.29
N PHE A 122 10.61 -9.16 12.03
CA PHE A 122 10.68 -10.40 12.82
C PHE A 122 10.43 -11.65 11.97
N ALA A 123 9.83 -11.52 10.79
CA ALA A 123 9.76 -12.59 9.80
C ALA A 123 11.13 -12.95 9.23
N GLY A 124 12.20 -12.22 9.59
CA GLY A 124 13.58 -12.71 9.50
C GLY A 124 13.81 -14.03 10.26
N LEU A 125 12.97 -14.40 11.25
CA LEU A 125 12.95 -15.77 11.81
C LEU A 125 12.56 -16.80 10.74
N PHE A 126 11.67 -16.44 9.82
CA PHE A 126 11.33 -17.23 8.64
C PHE A 126 12.31 -16.89 7.51
N LYS A 127 13.58 -17.28 7.68
CA LYS A 127 14.62 -17.14 6.65
C LYS A 127 14.11 -17.59 5.26
N HIS A 128 13.30 -18.65 5.23
CA HIS A 128 12.67 -19.17 4.01
C HIS A 128 11.71 -18.19 3.34
N CYS A 129 10.81 -17.54 4.09
CA CYS A 129 9.89 -16.54 3.53
C CYS A 129 10.63 -15.34 2.94
N ARG A 130 11.69 -14.86 3.62
CA ARG A 130 12.52 -13.76 3.11
C ARG A 130 13.22 -14.14 1.79
N LEU A 131 13.76 -15.35 1.72
CA LEU A 131 14.42 -15.85 0.51
C LEU A 131 13.43 -16.00 -0.66
N MET A 132 12.22 -16.50 -0.39
CA MET A 132 11.16 -16.60 -1.40
C MET A 132 10.75 -15.23 -1.93
N PHE A 133 10.55 -14.25 -1.03
CA PHE A 133 10.18 -12.89 -1.45
C PHE A 133 11.30 -12.20 -2.23
N LEU A 134 12.55 -12.38 -1.80
CA LEU A 134 13.71 -11.89 -2.52
C LEU A 134 13.77 -12.52 -3.93
N ALA A 135 13.54 -13.83 -4.04
CA ALA A 135 13.51 -14.52 -5.33
C ALA A 135 12.42 -13.97 -6.25
N ILE A 136 11.22 -13.67 -5.72
CA ILE A 136 10.12 -13.03 -6.48
C ILE A 136 10.55 -11.64 -6.98
N LEU A 137 11.13 -10.81 -6.12
CA LEU A 137 11.59 -9.47 -6.50
C LEU A 137 12.68 -9.52 -7.56
N HIS A 138 13.60 -10.48 -7.48
CA HIS A 138 14.60 -10.70 -8.51
C HIS A 138 13.99 -11.19 -9.84
N ALA A 139 12.93 -12.00 -9.79
CA ALA A 139 12.21 -12.44 -10.98
C ALA A 139 11.29 -11.36 -11.59
N ALA A 140 10.93 -10.32 -10.83
CA ALA A 140 10.04 -9.25 -11.31
C ALA A 140 10.67 -8.44 -12.46
N VAL A 141 11.98 -8.20 -12.43
CA VAL A 141 12.69 -7.47 -13.49
C VAL A 141 12.66 -8.22 -14.83
N PRO A 142 13.09 -9.50 -14.93
CA PRO A 142 12.98 -10.23 -16.19
C PRO A 142 11.52 -10.46 -16.62
N LEU A 143 10.58 -10.62 -15.67
CA LEU A 143 9.15 -10.71 -15.98
C LEU A 143 8.63 -9.44 -16.64
N PHE A 144 9.00 -8.27 -16.12
CA PHE A 144 8.65 -6.98 -16.71
C PHE A 144 9.15 -6.88 -18.16
N TRP A 145 10.42 -7.24 -18.40
CA TRP A 145 10.97 -7.27 -19.75
C TRP A 145 10.26 -8.27 -20.65
N SER A 146 9.93 -9.46 -20.15
CA SER A 146 9.18 -10.47 -20.91
C SER A 146 7.80 -9.95 -21.33
N CYS A 147 7.04 -9.33 -20.42
CA CYS A 147 5.76 -8.71 -20.73
C CYS A 147 5.91 -7.57 -21.75
N PHE A 148 6.94 -6.73 -21.59
CA PHE A 148 7.25 -5.66 -22.52
C PHE A 148 7.51 -6.19 -23.94
N PHE A 149 8.35 -7.22 -24.08
CA PHE A 149 8.64 -7.83 -25.38
C PHE A 149 7.41 -8.51 -25.99
N MET A 150 6.57 -9.16 -25.19
CA MET A 150 5.32 -9.75 -25.67
C MET A 150 4.39 -8.69 -26.27
N ILE A 151 4.19 -7.57 -25.58
CA ILE A 151 3.39 -6.45 -26.08
C ILE A 151 4.01 -5.86 -27.34
N PHE A 152 5.34 -5.73 -27.38
CA PHE A 152 6.06 -5.20 -28.53
C PHE A 152 5.89 -6.07 -29.78
N ILE A 153 5.96 -7.40 -29.64
CA ILE A 153 5.73 -8.33 -30.76
C ILE A 153 4.28 -8.24 -31.24
N LEU A 154 3.30 -8.25 -30.33
CA LEU A 154 1.88 -8.10 -30.68
C LEU A 154 1.62 -6.79 -31.42
N PHE A 155 2.29 -5.70 -31.02
CA PHE A 155 2.21 -4.42 -31.71
C PHE A 155 2.75 -4.49 -33.14
N ILE A 156 3.92 -5.10 -33.35
CA ILE A 156 4.49 -5.27 -34.70
C ILE A 156 3.55 -6.09 -35.59
N PHE A 157 3.02 -7.22 -35.10
CA PHE A 157 2.05 -8.03 -35.84
C PHE A 157 0.79 -7.22 -36.19
N SER A 158 0.30 -6.40 -35.26
CA SER A 158 -0.86 -5.54 -35.49
C SER A 158 -0.61 -4.54 -36.61
N VAL A 159 0.58 -3.93 -36.66
CA VAL A 159 0.98 -2.99 -37.73
C VAL A 159 1.09 -3.71 -39.07
N PHE A 160 1.68 -4.91 -39.13
CA PHE A 160 1.76 -5.69 -40.37
C PHE A 160 0.38 -6.08 -40.90
N LEU A 161 -0.53 -6.49 -40.03
CA LEU A 161 -1.91 -6.80 -40.43
C LEU A 161 -2.63 -5.55 -40.93
N LEU A 162 -2.44 -4.41 -40.28
CA LEU A 162 -3.03 -3.15 -40.71
C LEU A 162 -2.51 -2.71 -42.09
N GLU A 163 -1.20 -2.83 -42.34
CA GLU A 163 -0.61 -2.56 -43.64
C GLU A 163 -1.12 -3.56 -44.71
N GLY A 164 -1.29 -4.83 -44.34
CA GLY A 164 -1.92 -5.85 -45.20
C GLY A 164 -3.36 -5.50 -45.58
N VAL A 165 -4.16 -5.03 -44.62
CA VAL A 165 -5.52 -4.55 -44.89
C VAL A 165 -5.50 -3.30 -45.76
N ALA A 166 -4.60 -2.35 -45.47
CA ALA A 166 -4.47 -1.11 -46.25
C ALA A 166 -4.07 -1.37 -47.70
N THR A 167 -3.13 -2.28 -47.94
CA THR A 167 -2.73 -2.70 -49.29
C THR A 167 -3.85 -3.42 -50.03
N HIS A 168 -4.58 -4.32 -49.35
CA HIS A 168 -5.75 -4.99 -49.93
C HIS A 168 -6.84 -3.99 -50.36
N ILE A 169 -7.14 -2.98 -49.53
CA ILE A 169 -8.08 -1.90 -49.88
C ILE A 169 -7.57 -1.09 -51.08
N ARG A 170 -6.26 -0.82 -51.16
CA ARG A 170 -5.67 -0.02 -52.24
C ARG A 170 -5.73 -0.71 -53.60
N ASP A 171 -5.55 -2.03 -53.63
CA ASP A 171 -5.52 -2.82 -54.87
C ASP A 171 -6.94 -3.29 -55.31
N ALA A 172 -7.95 -3.15 -54.44
CA ALA A 172 -9.34 -3.47 -54.75
C ALA A 172 -9.91 -2.56 -55.85
N SER A 173 -10.06 -3.11 -57.06
CA SER A 173 -10.48 -2.39 -58.27
C SER A 173 -11.97 -2.57 -58.63
N GLY A 174 -12.84 -2.87 -57.66
CA GLY A 174 -14.28 -3.10 -57.87
C GLY A 174 -15.12 -3.02 -56.60
N PRO A 175 -16.45 -3.22 -56.65
CA PRO A 175 -17.32 -3.22 -55.48
C PRO A 175 -17.05 -4.48 -54.63
N ASP A 176 -16.05 -4.38 -53.76
CA ASP A 176 -15.66 -5.45 -52.85
C ASP A 176 -16.45 -5.36 -51.54
N ALA A 177 -17.24 -6.41 -51.24
CA ALA A 177 -18.08 -6.47 -50.05
C ALA A 177 -17.27 -6.37 -48.76
N THR A 178 -16.04 -6.89 -48.76
CA THR A 178 -15.14 -6.88 -47.59
C THR A 178 -14.66 -5.47 -47.25
N VAL A 179 -14.40 -4.64 -48.27
CA VAL A 179 -14.01 -3.22 -48.08
C VAL A 179 -15.19 -2.39 -47.56
N HIS A 180 -16.44 -2.75 -47.93
CA HIS A 180 -17.63 -2.08 -47.42
C HIS A 180 -17.87 -2.36 -45.93
N GLU A 181 -17.69 -3.60 -45.47
CA GLU A 181 -17.76 -3.95 -44.05
C GLU A 181 -16.64 -3.30 -43.22
N LEU A 182 -15.41 -3.26 -43.75
CA LEU A 182 -14.28 -2.57 -43.10
C LEU A 182 -14.57 -1.07 -42.88
N LYS A 183 -15.24 -0.42 -43.85
CA LYS A 183 -15.66 0.98 -43.70
C LYS A 183 -16.67 1.19 -42.57
N LEU A 184 -17.55 0.23 -42.29
CA LEU A 184 -18.50 0.31 -41.18
C LEU A 184 -17.83 0.18 -39.81
N TYR A 185 -16.69 -0.52 -39.73
CA TYR A 185 -15.95 -0.69 -38.46
C TYR A 185 -15.00 0.48 -38.13
N TYR A 186 -14.51 1.19 -39.16
CA TYR A 186 -13.57 2.31 -39.00
C TYR A 186 -14.24 3.70 -38.87
N ASN A 187 -15.57 3.79 -39.03
CA ASN A 187 -16.36 5.02 -38.91
C ASN A 187 -17.09 5.06 -37.56
#